data_AF-D2AUB0-F1
#
_entry.id   AF-D2AUB0-F1
#
_cell.length_a   1.000
_cell.length_b   1.000
_cell.length_c   1.000
_cell.angle_alpha   90.00
_cell.angle_beta   90.00
_cell.angle_gamma   90.00
#
_symmetry.space_group_name_H-M   'P 1'
#
loop_
_entity.id
_entity.type
_entity.pdbx_description
1 polymer ?
#
loop_
_entity_poly.entity_id
_entity_poly.type
_entity_poly.pdbx_seq_one_letter_code
_entity_poly.pdbx_strand_id
1 'polypeptide(L)'
;MAGGAIVRRLMYAAALFIVVTSGIVATGTSAQALDDDTPVGRDQYQVLMNQCQYADTEQLRSQCRSAVENDYRIGAENSSLDCRTYSGVTVCGNLTLSKREAACVQHSVEAGLTERRSEVECYAFH
;
A
#
# COMPACT_ATOMS: atom_id res chain seq x y z
N MET A 1 48.32 7.00 -8.97
CA MET A 1 47.62 7.95 -9.86
C MET A 1 46.81 8.86 -8.94
N ALA A 2 47.39 9.92 -8.39
CA ALA A 2 47.62 11.24 -9.00
C ALA A 2 46.32 12.02 -9.28
N GLY A 3 46.17 13.14 -8.56
CA GLY A 3 45.30 14.28 -8.89
C GLY A 3 43.89 14.22 -8.28
N GLY A 4 43.37 15.26 -7.62
CA GLY A 4 43.86 16.62 -7.45
C GLY A 4 42.73 17.54 -6.97
N ALA A 5 43.11 18.51 -6.14
CA ALA A 5 42.52 19.83 -5.86
C ALA A 5 41.05 20.10 -6.28
N ILE A 6 40.17 20.45 -5.34
CA ILE A 6 39.90 21.85 -4.93
C ILE A 6 39.84 22.82 -6.11
N VAL A 7 38.63 23.24 -6.49
CA VAL A 7 38.42 24.56 -7.11
C VAL A 7 37.19 25.21 -6.48
N ARG A 8 37.46 26.14 -5.54
CA ARG A 8 36.55 27.20 -5.13
C ARG A 8 36.42 28.23 -6.26
N ARG A 9 35.21 28.63 -6.58
CA ARG A 9 34.83 29.94 -7.15
C ARG A 9 33.62 30.39 -6.31
N LEU A 10 33.66 31.36 -5.38
CA LEU A 10 33.87 32.81 -5.53
C LEU A 10 33.14 33.30 -6.81
N MET A 11 32.17 34.22 -6.82
CA MET A 11 31.84 35.31 -5.92
C MET A 11 30.53 35.99 -6.41
N TYR A 12 29.74 36.51 -5.47
CA TYR A 12 28.84 37.68 -5.50
C TYR A 12 27.76 37.88 -6.58
N ALA A 13 26.50 37.93 -6.13
CA ALA A 13 25.67 39.13 -6.30
C ALA A 13 24.84 39.34 -5.03
N ALA A 14 25.18 40.39 -4.29
CA ALA A 14 24.39 40.89 -3.19
C ALA A 14 23.13 41.54 -3.74
N ALA A 15 21.96 41.14 -3.25
CA ALA A 15 20.77 41.98 -3.29
C ALA A 15 20.12 41.93 -1.91
N LEU A 16 20.45 42.96 -1.14
CA LEU A 16 19.73 43.40 0.04
C LEU A 16 18.22 43.47 -0.27
N PHE A 17 17.40 42.84 0.56
CA PHE A 17 16.10 43.38 0.91
C PHE A 17 16.03 43.54 2.43
N ILE A 18 15.90 44.80 2.85
CA ILE A 18 15.83 45.27 4.22
C ILE A 18 14.37 45.19 4.70
N VAL A 19 14.17 44.48 5.83
CA VAL A 19 13.34 44.79 7.04
C VAL A 19 11.85 45.13 6.78
N VAL A 20 10.86 44.49 7.44
CA VAL A 20 10.19 45.00 8.67
C VAL A 20 9.62 43.87 9.56
N THR A 21 9.79 44.08 10.85
CA THR A 21 9.27 43.40 12.05
C THR A 21 7.77 43.09 12.07
N SER A 22 7.39 41.90 12.57
CA SER A 22 6.44 41.65 13.67
C SER A 22 5.75 40.29 13.52
N GLY A 23 5.84 39.44 14.54
CA GLY A 23 4.96 38.29 14.72
C GLY A 23 5.68 36.95 14.72
N ILE A 24 6.12 36.51 15.90
CA ILE A 24 6.23 35.08 16.18
C ILE A 24 4.78 34.58 16.22
N VAL A 25 4.23 34.18 15.07
CA VAL A 25 3.06 33.31 15.08
C VAL A 25 3.63 31.93 15.34
N ALA A 26 3.58 31.51 16.61
CA ALA A 26 3.62 30.10 16.94
C ALA A 26 2.35 29.48 16.34
N THR A 27 2.36 29.21 15.04
CA THR A 27 1.39 28.31 14.43
C THR A 27 1.78 26.93 14.92
N GLY A 28 1.30 26.60 16.12
CA GLY A 28 1.07 25.22 16.51
C GLY A 28 0.03 24.64 15.56
N THR A 29 0.46 24.23 14.37
CA THR A 29 -0.26 23.21 13.63
C THR A 29 0.14 21.90 14.26
N SER A 30 -0.73 21.45 15.15
CA SER A 30 -0.85 20.07 15.60
C SER A 30 -0.50 19.14 14.43
N ALA A 31 0.36 18.16 14.68
CA ALA A 31 0.68 17.10 13.75
C ALA A 31 -0.61 16.55 13.13
N GLN A 32 -0.84 16.82 11.84
CA GLN A 32 -1.63 15.89 11.05
C GLN A 32 -0.69 14.75 10.74
N ALA A 33 -0.60 13.81 11.69
CA ALA A 33 -0.37 12.44 11.29
C ALA A 33 -1.52 12.14 10.32
N LEU A 34 -1.22 12.17 9.02
CA LEU A 34 -2.06 11.54 8.02
C LEU A 34 -1.94 10.06 8.33
N ASP A 35 -2.74 9.58 9.28
CA ASP A 35 -3.07 8.16 9.38
C ASP A 35 -3.83 7.86 8.09
N ASP A 36 -3.09 7.41 7.07
CA ASP A 36 -3.56 7.08 5.71
C ASP A 36 -4.34 5.75 5.68
N ASP A 37 -4.74 5.27 6.87
CA ASP A 37 -5.36 3.98 7.05
C ASP A 37 -6.83 4.05 6.63
N THR A 38 -7.23 3.12 5.78
CA THR A 38 -8.59 3.03 5.23
C THR A 38 -9.54 2.44 6.27
N PRO A 39 -10.61 3.14 6.68
CA PRO A 39 -11.61 2.57 7.60
C PRO A 39 -12.36 1.44 6.89
N VAL A 40 -12.61 0.34 7.60
CA VAL A 40 -13.39 -0.81 7.15
C VAL A 40 -14.27 -1.37 8.27
N GLY A 41 -15.35 -2.05 7.91
CA GLY A 41 -16.20 -2.75 8.85
C GLY A 41 -15.49 -3.93 9.52
N ARG A 42 -15.99 -4.41 10.66
CA ARG A 42 -15.40 -5.55 11.38
C ARG A 42 -15.34 -6.81 10.53
N ASP A 43 -16.41 -7.11 9.81
CA ASP A 43 -16.51 -8.30 8.96
C ASP A 43 -15.56 -8.19 7.76
N GLN A 44 -15.44 -7.00 7.17
CA GLN A 44 -14.49 -6.71 6.08
C GLN A 44 -13.05 -6.88 6.53
N TYR A 45 -12.70 -6.34 7.70
CA TYR A 45 -11.37 -6.52 8.31
C TYR A 45 -11.07 -8.01 8.55
N GLN A 46 -12.08 -8.77 8.98
CA GLN A 46 -11.91 -10.19 9.20
C GLN A 46 -11.70 -10.96 7.88
N VAL A 47 -12.36 -10.59 6.78
CA VAL A 47 -12.06 -11.15 5.45
C VAL A 47 -10.63 -10.82 5.02
N LEU A 48 -10.20 -9.56 5.15
CA LEU A 48 -8.83 -9.12 4.85
C LEU A 48 -7.78 -9.91 5.65
N MET A 49 -8.05 -10.21 6.92
CA MET A 49 -7.15 -11.03 7.74
C MET A 49 -7.18 -12.50 7.36
N ASN A 50 -8.37 -13.06 7.15
CA ASN A 50 -8.55 -14.48 6.86
C ASN A 50 -7.97 -14.85 5.49
N GLN A 51 -8.09 -13.98 4.48
CA GLN A 51 -7.57 -14.26 3.14
C GLN A 51 -6.04 -14.45 3.16
N CYS A 52 -5.32 -13.85 4.13
CA CYS A 52 -3.88 -14.01 4.25
C CYS A 52 -3.44 -15.47 4.49
N GLN A 53 -4.35 -16.37 4.85
CA GLN A 53 -4.03 -17.81 4.95
C GLN A 53 -3.70 -18.42 3.58
N TYR A 54 -4.25 -17.85 2.51
CA TYR A 54 -4.12 -18.37 1.15
C TYR A 54 -2.77 -18.04 0.51
N ALA A 55 -2.08 -16.99 0.97
CA ALA A 55 -0.77 -16.64 0.42
C ALA A 55 0.21 -17.82 0.47
N ASP A 56 0.91 -18.04 -0.66
CA ASP A 56 1.75 -19.22 -0.95
C ASP A 56 2.72 -19.63 0.18
N THR A 57 3.48 -18.68 0.73
CA THR A 57 4.54 -18.94 1.71
C THR A 57 4.31 -18.25 3.05
N GLU A 58 4.89 -18.76 4.14
CA GLU A 58 4.79 -18.12 5.46
C GLU A 58 5.20 -16.64 5.48
N GLN A 59 6.25 -16.30 4.72
CA GLN A 59 6.71 -14.93 4.56
C GLN A 59 5.61 -14.06 3.92
N LEU A 60 4.99 -14.54 2.84
CA LEU A 60 3.89 -13.82 2.18
C LEU A 60 2.66 -13.71 3.07
N ARG A 61 2.35 -14.75 3.87
CA ARG A 61 1.26 -14.69 4.87
C ARG A 61 1.52 -13.61 5.92
N SER A 62 2.76 -13.51 6.40
CA SER A 62 3.15 -12.47 7.36
C SER A 62 3.08 -11.08 6.73
N GLN A 63 3.58 -10.92 5.51
CA GLN A 63 3.52 -9.66 4.78
C GLN A 63 2.07 -9.23 4.52
N CYS A 64 1.20 -10.17 4.16
CA CYS A 64 -0.24 -9.91 4.00
C CYS A 64 -0.84 -9.38 5.29
N ARG A 65 -0.63 -10.05 6.43
CA ARG A 65 -1.16 -9.59 7.73
C ARG A 65 -0.65 -8.20 8.09
N SER A 66 0.66 -7.96 7.95
CA SER A 66 1.25 -6.65 8.22
C SER A 66 0.70 -5.56 7.30
N ALA A 67 0.48 -5.85 6.02
CA ALA A 67 -0.15 -4.91 5.10
C ALA A 67 -1.59 -4.61 5.54
N VAL A 68 -2.37 -5.62 5.94
CA VAL A 68 -3.74 -5.38 6.42
C VAL A 68 -3.75 -4.54 7.70
N GLU A 69 -2.83 -4.81 8.63
CA GLU A 69 -2.69 -4.03 9.87
C GLU A 69 -2.19 -2.60 9.62
N ASN A 70 -1.41 -2.36 8.57
CA ASN A 70 -0.92 -1.04 8.24
C ASN A 70 -1.95 -0.23 7.46
N ASP A 71 -2.65 -0.85 6.51
CA ASP A 71 -3.46 -0.13 5.52
C ASP A 71 -4.92 0.01 5.96
N TYR A 72 -5.39 -0.78 6.94
CA TYR A 72 -6.79 -0.81 7.34
C TYR A 72 -6.99 -0.67 8.85
N ARG A 73 -8.07 0.02 9.22
CA ARG A 73 -8.53 0.15 10.61
C ARG A 73 -9.99 -0.22 10.72
N ILE A 74 -10.34 -0.91 11.81
CA ILE A 74 -11.73 -1.20 12.13
C ILE A 74 -12.44 0.13 12.45
N GLY A 75 -13.48 0.44 11.69
CA GLY A 75 -14.30 1.63 11.83
C GLY A 75 -15.70 1.40 11.26
N ALA A 76 -16.04 2.13 10.20
CA ALA A 76 -17.29 1.98 9.47
C ALA A 76 -17.12 1.07 8.25
N GLU A 77 -18.20 0.42 7.84
CA GLU A 77 -18.24 -0.35 6.59
C GLU A 77 -17.83 0.52 5.40
N ASN A 78 -16.96 -0.02 4.55
CA ASN A 78 -16.45 0.66 3.38
C ASN A 78 -17.00 0.03 2.12
N SER A 79 -17.99 0.70 1.50
CA SER A 79 -18.62 0.24 0.27
C SER A 79 -17.71 0.33 -0.96
N SER A 80 -16.60 1.04 -0.87
CA SER A 80 -15.59 1.16 -1.94
C SER A 80 -14.52 0.06 -1.85
N LEU A 81 -14.50 -0.75 -0.79
CA LEU A 81 -13.59 -1.88 -0.67
C LEU A 81 -13.98 -2.97 -1.69
N ASP A 82 -13.06 -3.33 -2.58
CA ASP A 82 -13.28 -4.39 -3.58
C ASP A 82 -13.34 -5.75 -2.87
N CYS A 83 -14.53 -6.20 -2.49
CA CYS A 83 -14.76 -7.53 -1.95
C CYS A 83 -15.45 -8.41 -2.99
N ARG A 84 -14.90 -9.60 -3.22
CA ARG A 84 -15.32 -10.51 -4.29
C ARG A 84 -15.33 -11.95 -3.79
N THR A 85 -16.30 -12.72 -4.28
CA THR A 85 -16.51 -14.12 -3.92
C THR A 85 -16.60 -14.99 -5.16
N TYR A 86 -15.74 -16.01 -5.23
CA TYR A 86 -15.79 -17.04 -6.27
C TYR A 86 -15.54 -18.40 -5.64
N SER A 87 -16.26 -19.42 -6.10
CA SER A 87 -16.09 -20.81 -5.62
C SER A 87 -16.11 -20.95 -4.09
N GLY A 88 -16.94 -20.14 -3.42
CA GLY A 88 -17.07 -20.12 -1.95
C GLY A 88 -15.94 -19.41 -1.20
N VAL A 89 -14.95 -18.86 -1.90
CA VAL A 89 -13.85 -18.09 -1.31
C VAL A 89 -14.12 -16.60 -1.49
N THR A 90 -14.09 -15.86 -0.38
CA THR A 90 -14.22 -14.41 -0.36
C THR A 90 -12.88 -13.77 -0.05
N VAL A 91 -12.51 -12.76 -0.83
CA VAL A 91 -11.34 -11.92 -0.58
C VAL A 91 -11.70 -10.46 -0.79
N CYS A 92 -10.94 -9.56 -0.15
CA CYS A 92 -11.10 -8.13 -0.29
C CYS A 92 -9.76 -7.45 -0.66
N GLY A 93 -9.86 -6.31 -1.34
CA GLY A 93 -8.72 -5.50 -1.73
C GLY A 93 -7.82 -6.17 -2.77
N ASN A 94 -6.58 -5.69 -2.85
CA ASN A 94 -5.58 -6.25 -3.76
C ASN A 94 -4.96 -7.51 -3.18
N LEU A 95 -4.76 -8.52 -4.03
CA LEU A 95 -4.08 -9.76 -3.67
C LEU A 95 -2.60 -9.67 -4.06
N THR A 96 -1.72 -9.92 -3.11
CA THR A 96 -0.29 -10.09 -3.40
C THR A 96 -0.05 -11.50 -3.93
N LEU A 97 -0.09 -11.65 -5.25
CA LEU A 97 0.09 -12.94 -5.91
C LEU A 97 1.56 -13.38 -5.94
N SER A 98 1.78 -14.65 -5.63
CA SER A 98 3.04 -15.35 -5.89
C SER A 98 3.27 -15.53 -7.39
N LYS A 99 4.50 -15.86 -7.81
CA LYS A 99 4.79 -16.17 -9.22
C LYS A 99 3.96 -17.35 -9.74
N ARG A 100 3.68 -18.32 -8.86
CA ARG A 100 2.90 -19.53 -9.17
C ARG A 100 1.43 -19.17 -9.38
N GLU A 101 0.88 -18.40 -8.45
CA GLU A 101 -0.50 -17.90 -8.51
C GLU A 101 -0.70 -16.99 -9.74
N ALA A 102 0.24 -16.09 -10.04
CA ALA A 102 0.19 -15.23 -11.22
C ALA A 102 0.22 -16.04 -12.54
N ALA A 103 1.02 -17.10 -12.61
CA ALA A 103 1.02 -18.00 -13.76
C ALA A 103 -0.31 -18.77 -13.89
N CYS A 104 -0.92 -19.18 -12.77
CA CYS A 104 -2.27 -19.75 -12.75
C CYS A 104 -3.31 -18.76 -13.27
N VAL A 105 -3.23 -17.48 -12.88
CA VAL A 105 -4.14 -16.43 -13.36
C VAL A 105 -4.05 -16.30 -14.88
N GLN A 106 -2.83 -16.18 -15.40
CA GLN A 106 -2.60 -16.08 -16.84
C GLN A 106 -3.20 -17.28 -17.59
N HIS A 107 -2.88 -18.50 -17.15
CA HIS A 107 -3.37 -19.71 -17.80
C HIS A 107 -4.91 -19.80 -17.75
N SER A 108 -5.52 -19.45 -16.61
CA SER A 108 -6.97 -19.47 -16.43
C SER A 108 -7.67 -18.45 -17.34
N VAL A 109 -7.07 -17.28 -17.52
CA VAL A 109 -7.58 -16.26 -18.44
C VAL A 109 -7.46 -16.72 -19.89
N GLU A 110 -6.33 -17.31 -20.28
CA GLU A 110 -6.15 -17.92 -21.61
C GLU A 110 -7.16 -19.04 -21.88
N ALA A 111 -7.58 -19.76 -20.83
CA ALA A 111 -8.63 -20.78 -20.88
C ALA A 111 -10.06 -20.21 -20.86
N GLY A 112 -10.23 -18.89 -20.83
CA GLY A 112 -11.53 -18.21 -20.95
C GLY A 112 -12.19 -17.79 -19.64
N LEU A 113 -11.51 -17.88 -18.50
CA LEU A 113 -12.01 -17.29 -17.24
C LEU A 113 -11.73 -15.79 -17.17
N THR A 114 -12.56 -15.06 -16.42
CA THR A 114 -12.31 -13.64 -16.16
C THR A 114 -11.14 -13.48 -15.19
N GLU A 115 -10.28 -12.48 -15.41
CA GLU A 115 -9.15 -12.16 -14.52
C GLU A 115 -9.55 -12.10 -13.04
N ARG A 116 -10.63 -11.37 -12.70
CA ARG A 116 -11.13 -11.27 -11.32
C ARG A 116 -11.47 -12.60 -10.66
N ARG A 117 -12.03 -13.54 -11.42
CA ARG A 117 -12.32 -14.89 -10.92
C ARG A 117 -11.02 -15.67 -10.74
N SER A 118 -10.17 -15.62 -11.76
CA SER A 118 -8.86 -16.30 -11.76
C SER A 118 -8.00 -15.85 -10.60
N GLU A 119 -7.94 -14.56 -10.28
CA GLU A 119 -7.20 -14.03 -9.13
C GLU A 119 -7.65 -14.66 -7.81
N VAL A 120 -8.96 -14.75 -7.57
CA VAL A 120 -9.49 -15.35 -6.33
C VAL A 120 -9.23 -16.85 -6.27
N GLU A 121 -9.54 -17.57 -7.34
CA GLU A 121 -9.41 -19.02 -7.36
C GLU A 121 -7.93 -19.45 -7.32
N CYS A 122 -7.05 -18.79 -8.08
CA CYS A 122 -5.62 -19.09 -8.06
C CYS A 122 -4.96 -18.69 -6.74
N TYR A 123 -5.34 -17.57 -6.13
CA TYR A 123 -4.84 -17.21 -4.80
C TYR A 123 -5.24 -18.25 -3.75
N ALA A 124 -6.48 -18.74 -3.80
CA ALA A 124 -6.99 -19.66 -2.79
C ALA A 124 -6.52 -21.12 -2.95
N PHE A 125 -6.25 -21.56 -4.17
CA PHE A 125 -6.07 -22.99 -4.49
C PHE A 125 -4.72 -23.35 -5.14
N HIS A 126 -3.88 -22.36 -5.47
CA HIS A 126 -2.62 -22.59 -6.20
C HIS A 126 -1.39 -21.97 -5.53
#